data_AF-A0A392SU70-F1
#
_entry.id   AF-A0A392SU70-F1
#
_cell.length_a   1.000
_cell.length_b   1.000
_cell.length_c   1.000
_cell.angle_alpha   90.00
_cell.angle_beta   90.00
_cell.angle_gamma   90.00
#
_symmetry.space_group_name_H-M   'P 1'
#
loop_
_entity.id
_entity.type
_entity.pdbx_description
1 polymer ?
#
loop_
_entity_poly.entity_id
_entity_poly.type
_entity_poly.pdbx_seq_one_letter_code
_entity_poly.pdbx_strand_id
1 'polypeptide(L)' 'MVRPSVDDLQFNTLTVTDSGRLVRPFFTDEVKAAVWDCDSYKNPGPDGLNFGFLKEF' A
#
# COMPACT_ATOMS: atom_id res chain seq x y z
N MET A 1 28.55 -29.88 -0.81
CA MET A 1 28.03 -28.79 0.05
C MET A 1 26.52 -28.89 0.02
N VAL A 2 25.87 -29.10 1.16
CA VAL A 2 24.40 -29.17 1.25
C VAL A 2 23.85 -27.75 1.30
N ARG A 3 22.83 -27.44 0.49
CA ARG A 3 22.15 -26.14 0.54
C ARG A 3 21.42 -26.06 1.88
N PRO A 4 21.67 -25.05 2.72
CA PRO A 4 20.91 -24.87 3.96
C PRO A 4 19.43 -24.69 3.62
N SER A 5 18.59 -25.48 4.29
CA SER A 5 17.13 -25.42 4.15
C SER A 5 16.54 -24.56 5.27
N VAL A 6 15.36 -24.03 5.04
CA VAL A 6 14.62 -23.15 5.98
C VAL A 6 13.44 -23.87 6.64
N ASP A 7 13.41 -25.20 6.55
CA ASP A 7 12.24 -26.01 6.93
C ASP A 7 11.83 -25.84 8.41
N ASP A 8 12.77 -25.47 9.29
CA ASP A 8 12.54 -25.26 10.72
C ASP A 8 12.32 -23.78 11.12
N LEU A 9 12.29 -22.85 10.15
CA LEU A 9 12.03 -21.45 10.42
C LEU A 9 10.52 -21.18 10.47
N GLN A 10 10.03 -20.80 11.65
CA GLN A 10 8.68 -20.28 11.79
C GLN A 10 8.66 -18.81 11.36
N PHE A 11 7.99 -18.53 10.24
CA PHE A 11 7.72 -17.17 9.81
C PHE A 11 6.41 -16.66 10.39
N ASN A 12 6.40 -15.40 10.79
CA ASN A 12 5.15 -14.70 11.06
C ASN A 12 4.30 -14.73 9.79
N THR A 13 3.15 -15.38 9.88
CA THR A 13 2.25 -15.56 8.75
C THR A 13 0.99 -14.75 9.00
N LEU A 14 0.45 -14.16 7.94
CA LEU A 14 -0.80 -13.44 8.01
C LEU A 14 -1.95 -14.41 8.33
N THR A 15 -2.96 -13.89 9.03
CA THR A 15 -4.21 -14.64 9.16
C THR A 15 -4.88 -14.77 7.79
N VAL A 16 -5.80 -15.74 7.64
CA VAL A 16 -6.58 -15.88 6.39
C VAL A 16 -7.34 -14.57 6.08
N THR A 17 -7.86 -13.92 7.11
CA THR A 17 -8.55 -12.63 6.98
C THR A 17 -7.63 -11.53 6.48
N ASP A 18 -6.44 -11.38 7.06
CA ASP A 18 -5.48 -10.35 6.64
C ASP A 18 -4.95 -10.61 5.23
N SER A 19 -4.71 -11.88 4.89
CA SER A 19 -4.33 -12.27 3.54
C SER A 19 -5.42 -11.90 2.52
N GLY A 20 -6.69 -12.11 2.86
CA GLY A 20 -7.82 -11.70 2.03
C GLY A 20 -7.92 -10.17 1.86
N ARG A 21 -7.55 -9.40 2.88
CA ARG A 21 -7.53 -7.93 2.82
C ARG A 21 -6.46 -7.39 1.85
N LEU A 22 -5.36 -8.09 1.65
CA LEU A 22 -4.30 -7.67 0.72
C LEU A 22 -4.70 -7.78 -0.75
N VAL A 23 -5.62 -8.68 -1.09
CA VAL A 23 -6.02 -8.96 -2.48
C VAL A 23 -7.39 -8.39 -2.86
N ARG A 24 -8.10 -7.79 -1.90
CA ARG A 24 -9.40 -7.19 -2.17
C ARG A 24 -9.24 -5.91 -3.01
N PRO A 25 -10.19 -5.59 -3.91
CA PRO A 25 -10.22 -4.29 -4.57
C PRO A 25 -10.37 -3.14 -3.58
N PHE A 26 -9.84 -1.97 -3.94
CA PHE A 26 -10.05 -0.73 -3.20
C PHE A 26 -11.42 -0.14 -3.49
N PHE A 27 -12.05 0.43 -2.47
CA PHE A 27 -13.25 1.25 -2.66
C PHE A 27 -12.86 2.67 -3.06
N THR A 28 -13.72 3.34 -3.84
CA THR A 28 -13.49 4.75 -4.21
C THR A 28 -13.33 5.65 -2.99
N ASP A 29 -14.15 5.45 -1.95
CA ASP A 29 -14.07 6.24 -0.72
C ASP A 29 -12.78 5.97 0.07
N GLU A 30 -12.27 4.73 0.05
CA GLU A 30 -10.98 4.36 0.64
C GLU A 30 -9.83 5.07 -0.08
N VAL A 31 -9.84 5.07 -1.41
CA VAL A 31 -8.84 5.79 -2.22
C VAL A 31 -8.91 7.30 -1.97
N LYS A 32 -10.11 7.88 -1.95
CA LYS A 32 -10.30 9.31 -1.66
C LYS A 32 -9.78 9.66 -0.27
N ALA A 33 -10.14 8.90 0.76
CA ALA A 33 -9.65 9.13 2.11
C ALA A 33 -8.12 9.09 2.17
N ALA A 34 -7.48 8.10 1.54
CA ALA A 34 -6.03 7.98 1.50
C ALA A 34 -5.35 9.17 0.78
N VAL A 35 -5.94 9.66 -0.31
CA VAL A 35 -5.43 10.85 -1.01
C VAL A 35 -5.58 12.09 -0.11
N TRP A 36 -6.70 12.27 0.57
CA TRP A 36 -6.95 13.44 1.42
C TRP A 36 -6.07 13.50 2.66
N ASP A 37 -5.68 12.35 3.21
CA ASP A 37 -4.78 12.23 4.35
C ASP A 37 -3.33 12.66 4.03
N CYS A 38 -2.93 12.63 2.75
CA CYS A 38 -1.60 13.07 2.33
C CYS A 38 -1.45 14.60 2.33
N ASP A 39 -0.25 15.14 2.54
CA ASP A 39 -0.01 16.59 2.36
C ASP A 39 -0.16 17.01 0.87
N SER A 40 -0.94 18.06 0.61
CA SER A 40 -1.27 18.51 -0.76
C SER A 40 -0.06 19.04 -1.54
N TYR A 41 0.89 19.70 -0.87
CA TYR A 41 1.97 20.47 -1.50
C TYR A 41 3.36 19.88 -1.26
N LYS A 42 3.47 18.55 -1.15
CA LYS A 42 4.77 17.88 -1.22
C LYS A 42 5.41 18.10 -2.58
N ASN A 43 6.71 17.82 -2.65
CA ASN A 43 7.47 17.91 -3.90
C ASN A 43 6.74 17.11 -5.01
N PRO A 44 6.59 17.70 -6.20
CA PRO A 44 5.90 17.05 -7.30
C PRO A 44 6.64 15.80 -7.77
N GLY A 45 5.90 14.88 -8.38
CA GLY A 45 6.48 13.70 -9.03
C GLY A 45 7.28 14.08 -10.30
N PRO A 46 7.87 13.09 -10.99
CA PRO A 46 8.51 13.29 -12.29
C PRO A 46 7.57 13.87 -13.37
N ASP A 47 6.26 13.76 -13.16
CA ASP A 47 5.19 14.35 -13.97
C ASP A 47 4.91 15.82 -13.66
N GLY A 48 5.54 16.39 -12.63
CA GLY A 48 5.36 17.78 -12.21
C GLY A 48 4.08 18.03 -11.41
N LEU A 49 3.30 17.00 -11.07
CA LEU A 49 2.03 17.13 -10.35
C LEU A 49 2.19 16.77 -8.87
N ASN A 50 1.36 17.38 -8.02
CA ASN A 50 1.21 17.04 -6.60
C ASN A 50 -0.26 16.69 -6.28
N PHE A 51 -0.50 16.20 -5.07
CA PHE A 51 -1.86 15.84 -4.65
C PHE A 51 -2.80 17.04 -4.49
N GLY A 52 -2.29 18.26 -4.40
CA GLY A 52 -3.10 19.48 -4.48
C GLY A 52 -3.96 19.52 -5.74
N PHE A 53 -3.42 19.10 -6.89
CA PHE A 53 -4.19 18.99 -8.14
C PHE A 53 -5.33 17.96 -8.04
N LEU A 54 -5.07 16.79 -7.44
CA LEU A 54 -6.07 15.73 -7.32
C LEU A 54 -7.20 16.08 -6.33
N LYS A 55 -6.91 16.93 -5.34
CA LYS A 55 -7.85 17.33 -4.29
C LYS A 55 -8.72 18.53 -4.65
N GLU A 56 -8.55 19.09 -5.84
CA GLU A 56 -9.33 20.25 -6.31
C GLU A 56 -10.79 19.86 -6.68
N PHE A 57 -11.08 18.55 -6.80
CA PHE A 57 -12.38 17.97 -7.20
C PHE A 57 -12.96 17.05 -6.13
#